data_AF-A0A358L4J9-F1
#
_entry.id   AF-A0A358L4J9-F1
#
_cell.length_a   1.000
_cell.length_b   1.000
_cell.length_c   1.000
_cell.angle_alpha   90.00
_cell.angle_beta   90.00
_cell.angle_gamma   90.00
#
_symmetry.space_group_name_H-M   'P 1'
#
loop_
_entity.id
_entity.type
_entity.pdbx_description
1 polymer ?
#
loop_
_entity_poly.entity_id
_entity_poly.type
_entity_poly.pdbx_seq_one_letter_code
_entity_poly.pdbx_strand_id
1 'polypeptide(L)'
;AMGGSTNTVLHLLAAAQEGEIDFNISDIDRLSRKVPHLCKVAPSTPKYHMEDVHRAGGVIGILGELDRAGLMDNSVRNVLGLSLQETLQQYDIMLTKDEAVKQMFRAGPAGIRTTQAFSQDTRWETLDDDRQEGCIRSREHAFSQDGGLAVLYGNLAEDGCIVKTAGVEKESHTFRGPAKVYESQDDAVSAILGGKVVAGDVVVIRYEGPKGGPGMQEMLYP
;
A
#
# COMPACT_ATOMS: atom_id res chain seq x y z
N ALA A 1 -4.03 4.28 -2.97
CA ALA A 1 -4.06 3.81 -4.38
C ALA A 1 -3.56 2.38 -4.59
N MET A 2 -2.39 1.99 -4.06
CA MET A 2 -1.85 0.61 -4.26
C MET A 2 -2.14 -0.36 -3.09
N GLY A 3 -2.73 0.10 -1.99
CA GLY A 3 -2.96 -0.74 -0.80
C GLY A 3 -1.64 -1.17 -0.13
N GLY A 4 -0.72 -0.23 0.06
CA GLY A 4 0.63 -0.46 0.60
C GLY A 4 0.67 -0.98 2.06
N SER A 5 1.89 -1.12 2.58
CA SER A 5 2.12 -1.51 3.98
C SER A 5 1.65 -0.43 4.95
N THR A 6 1.13 -0.82 6.11
CA THR A 6 0.83 0.11 7.20
C THR A 6 2.08 0.83 7.71
N ASN A 7 3.27 0.24 7.57
CA ASN A 7 4.54 0.88 7.94
C ASN A 7 4.83 2.14 7.13
N THR A 8 4.28 2.26 5.92
CA THR A 8 4.41 3.50 5.13
C THR A 8 3.85 4.70 5.90
N VAL A 9 2.86 4.50 6.78
CA VAL A 9 2.37 5.58 7.64
C VAL A 9 3.46 6.05 8.60
N LEU A 10 4.15 5.14 9.29
CA LEU A 10 5.24 5.50 10.21
C LEU A 10 6.35 6.27 9.48
N HIS A 11 6.78 5.78 8.32
CA HIS A 11 7.84 6.43 7.55
C HIS A 11 7.42 7.78 6.98
N LEU A 12 6.17 7.90 6.51
CA LEU A 12 5.67 9.16 5.96
C LEU A 12 5.52 10.23 7.04
N LEU A 13 5.04 9.87 8.23
CA LEU A 13 4.96 10.79 9.37
C LEU A 13 6.36 11.23 9.82
N ALA A 14 7.32 10.31 9.89
CA ALA A 14 8.71 10.65 10.21
C ALA A 14 9.34 11.59 9.17
N ALA A 15 9.11 11.33 7.88
CA ALA A 15 9.60 12.20 6.81
C ALA A 15 8.94 13.59 6.82
N ALA A 16 7.64 13.66 7.10
CA ALA A 16 6.92 14.92 7.27
C ALA A 16 7.46 15.72 8.46
N GLN A 17 7.71 15.05 9.58
CA GLN A 17 8.29 15.68 10.77
C GLN A 17 9.70 16.24 10.49
N GLU A 18 10.57 15.48 9.82
CA GLU A 18 11.92 15.95 9.44
C GLU A 18 11.86 17.09 8.43
N GLY A 19 10.90 17.05 7.51
CA GLY A 19 10.66 18.12 6.54
C GLY A 19 9.91 19.33 7.10
N GLU A 20 9.59 19.35 8.39
CA GLU A 20 8.78 20.39 9.05
C GLU A 20 7.42 20.64 8.34
N ILE A 21 6.83 19.58 7.80
CA ILE A 21 5.54 19.60 7.10
C ILE A 21 4.43 19.29 8.10
N ASP A 22 3.41 20.15 8.17
CA ASP A 22 2.18 19.90 8.94
C ASP A 22 1.35 18.79 8.28
N PHE A 23 1.71 17.55 8.58
CA PHE A 23 1.04 16.35 8.11
C PHE A 23 1.02 15.30 9.22
N ASN A 24 -0.19 14.90 9.64
CA ASN A 24 -0.38 14.02 10.77
C ASN A 24 -1.32 12.84 10.45
N ILE A 25 -1.58 11.98 11.44
CA ILE A 25 -2.38 10.76 11.25
C ILE A 25 -3.83 11.06 10.81
N SER A 26 -4.39 12.23 11.15
CA SER A 26 -5.73 12.64 10.72
C SER A 26 -5.78 12.96 9.22
N ASP A 27 -4.69 13.46 8.64
CA ASP A 27 -4.58 13.66 7.20
C ASP A 27 -4.59 12.33 6.45
N ILE A 28 -3.93 11.31 7.02
CA ILE A 28 -3.91 9.96 6.45
C ILE A 28 -5.32 9.36 6.44
N ASP A 29 -6.08 9.47 7.53
CA ASP A 29 -7.47 8.99 7.57
C ASP A 29 -8.33 9.74 6.54
N ARG A 30 -8.22 11.07 6.51
CA ARG A 30 -8.96 11.93 5.58
C ARG A 30 -8.66 11.60 4.12
N LEU A 31 -7.40 11.33 3.78
CA LEU A 31 -6.97 10.96 2.43
C LEU A 31 -7.40 9.52 2.09
N SER A 32 -7.26 8.58 3.02
CA SER A 32 -7.66 7.18 2.81
C SER A 32 -9.13 7.06 2.38
N ARG A 33 -10.03 7.88 2.95
CA ARG A 33 -11.46 7.89 2.59
C ARG A 33 -11.77 8.40 1.18
N LYS A 34 -10.82 9.08 0.53
CA LYS A 34 -11.01 9.72 -0.79
C LYS A 34 -10.23 9.04 -1.90
N VAL A 35 -9.12 8.38 -1.57
CA VAL A 35 -8.21 7.80 -2.55
C VAL A 35 -8.62 6.36 -2.85
N PRO A 36 -9.09 6.05 -4.07
CA PRO A 36 -9.52 4.71 -4.42
C PRO A 36 -8.35 3.70 -4.44
N HIS A 37 -8.67 2.42 -4.25
CA HIS A 37 -7.73 1.30 -4.41
C HIS A 37 -7.68 0.88 -5.88
N LEU A 38 -6.75 1.47 -6.64
CA LEU A 38 -6.61 1.31 -8.09
C LEU A 38 -5.79 0.09 -8.50
N CYS A 39 -4.84 -0.33 -7.67
CA CYS A 39 -3.91 -1.42 -7.98
C CYS A 39 -3.78 -2.35 -6.79
N LYS A 40 -4.04 -3.65 -7.01
CA LYS A 40 -3.93 -4.70 -5.99
C LYS A 40 -2.85 -5.66 -6.43
N VAL A 41 -1.84 -5.83 -5.58
CA VAL A 41 -0.63 -6.63 -5.88
C VAL A 41 -0.46 -7.69 -4.78
N ALA A 42 0.28 -8.76 -5.08
CA ALA A 42 0.69 -9.74 -4.08
C ALA A 42 1.31 -9.04 -2.84
N PRO A 43 0.98 -9.49 -1.61
CA PRO A 43 0.20 -10.69 -1.27
C PRO A 43 -1.33 -10.47 -1.28
N SER A 44 -1.81 -9.26 -1.53
CA SER A 44 -3.25 -8.94 -1.43
C SER A 44 -4.09 -9.63 -2.52
N THR A 45 -3.48 -10.01 -3.65
CA THR A 45 -4.07 -10.82 -4.71
C THR A 45 -3.04 -11.79 -5.28
N PRO A 46 -3.43 -13.00 -5.70
CA PRO A 46 -2.53 -13.90 -6.42
C PRO A 46 -2.39 -13.55 -7.91
N LYS A 47 -3.22 -12.61 -8.44
CA LYS A 47 -3.30 -12.32 -9.88
C LYS A 47 -2.14 -11.47 -10.42
N TYR A 48 -1.62 -10.55 -9.61
CA TYR A 48 -0.66 -9.54 -10.05
C TYR A 48 0.56 -9.47 -9.14
N HIS A 49 1.73 -9.35 -9.77
CA HIS A 49 3.03 -9.15 -9.12
C HIS A 49 3.65 -7.82 -9.59
N MET A 50 4.84 -7.47 -9.08
CA MET A 50 5.45 -6.15 -9.36
C MET A 50 5.77 -5.93 -10.84
N GLU A 51 6.11 -6.99 -11.56
CA GLU A 51 6.32 -6.99 -13.01
C GLU A 51 5.04 -6.65 -13.79
N ASP A 52 3.87 -7.05 -13.29
CA ASP A 52 2.58 -6.71 -13.90
C ASP A 52 2.25 -5.24 -13.66
N VAL A 53 2.54 -4.72 -12.47
CA VAL A 53 2.42 -3.29 -12.15
C VAL A 53 3.32 -2.48 -13.08
N HIS A 54 4.57 -2.91 -13.30
CA HIS A 54 5.48 -2.29 -14.25
C HIS A 54 4.91 -2.32 -15.67
N ARG A 55 4.44 -3.48 -16.13
CA ARG A 55 3.79 -3.62 -17.45
C ARG A 55 2.57 -2.71 -17.63
N ALA A 56 1.87 -2.38 -16.55
CA ALA A 56 0.72 -1.48 -16.55
C ALA A 56 1.06 0.03 -16.51
N GLY A 57 2.35 0.39 -16.53
CA GLY A 57 2.85 1.77 -16.44
C GLY A 57 3.47 2.12 -15.09
N GLY A 58 3.61 1.14 -14.19
CA GLY A 58 4.27 1.31 -12.90
C GLY A 58 3.59 2.34 -12.00
N VAL A 59 4.40 2.96 -11.13
CA VAL A 59 3.94 4.04 -10.25
C VAL A 59 3.40 5.24 -11.06
N ILE A 60 4.00 5.54 -12.22
CA ILE A 60 3.53 6.62 -13.10
C ILE A 60 2.12 6.36 -13.60
N GLY A 61 1.79 5.12 -13.99
CA GLY A 61 0.43 4.74 -14.37
C GLY A 61 -0.57 4.94 -13.22
N ILE A 62 -0.19 4.59 -11.99
CA ILE A 62 -1.03 4.82 -10.79
C ILE A 62 -1.24 6.33 -10.56
N LEU A 63 -0.17 7.13 -10.64
CA LEU A 63 -0.25 8.58 -10.49
C LEU A 63 -1.11 9.22 -11.59
N GLY A 64 -1.03 8.73 -12.83
CA GLY A 64 -1.84 9.17 -13.95
C GLY A 64 -3.34 8.93 -13.72
N GLU A 65 -3.72 7.76 -13.19
CA GLU A 65 -5.13 7.48 -12.86
C GLU A 65 -5.62 8.34 -11.69
N LEU A 66 -4.76 8.65 -10.70
CA LEU A 66 -5.12 9.58 -9.62
C LEU A 66 -5.29 11.02 -10.13
N ASP A 67 -4.45 11.46 -11.07
CA ASP A 67 -4.57 12.78 -11.72
C ASP A 67 -5.86 12.86 -12.54
N ARG A 68 -6.16 11.84 -13.35
CA ARG A 68 -7.45 11.71 -14.07
C ARG A 68 -8.66 11.72 -13.13
N ALA A 69 -8.50 11.22 -11.91
CA ALA A 69 -9.52 11.25 -10.87
C ALA A 69 -9.64 12.59 -10.12
N GLY A 70 -8.78 13.58 -10.43
CA GLY A 70 -8.73 14.88 -9.79
C GLY A 70 -8.20 14.84 -8.35
N LEU A 71 -7.34 13.87 -8.02
CA LEU A 71 -6.83 13.62 -6.67
C LEU A 71 -5.35 14.02 -6.49
N MET A 72 -4.74 14.64 -7.50
CA MET A 72 -3.33 15.03 -7.49
C MET A 72 -3.18 16.54 -7.60
N ASP A 73 -2.21 17.10 -6.88
CA ASP A 73 -1.62 18.39 -7.24
C ASP A 73 -0.51 18.12 -8.26
N ASN A 74 -0.74 18.50 -9.51
CA ASN A 74 0.18 18.25 -10.61
C ASN A 74 1.20 19.39 -10.86
N SER A 75 1.18 20.43 -10.02
CA SER A 75 2.12 21.54 -10.07
C SER A 75 3.47 21.24 -9.39
N VAL A 76 3.51 20.22 -8.53
CA VAL A 76 4.72 19.83 -7.78
C VAL A 76 5.83 19.36 -8.71
N ARG A 77 7.08 19.65 -8.35
CA ARG A 77 8.27 19.28 -9.12
C ARG A 77 8.99 18.09 -8.52
N ASN A 78 9.62 17.29 -9.38
CA ASN A 78 10.51 16.21 -8.97
C ASN A 78 11.99 16.56 -9.17
N VAL A 79 12.87 15.63 -8.83
CA VAL A 79 14.34 15.79 -8.90
C VAL A 79 14.89 16.00 -10.31
N LEU A 80 14.11 15.69 -11.36
CA LEU A 80 14.47 15.98 -12.76
C LEU A 80 14.13 17.42 -13.17
N GLY A 81 13.54 18.21 -12.27
CA GLY A 81 13.11 19.58 -12.53
C GLY A 81 11.76 19.68 -13.26
N LEU A 82 11.17 18.55 -13.63
CA LEU A 82 9.85 18.46 -14.27
C LEU A 82 8.75 18.58 -13.22
N SER A 83 7.67 19.26 -13.60
CA SER A 83 6.39 19.15 -12.89
C SER A 83 5.82 17.73 -13.00
N LEU A 84 4.93 17.36 -12.09
CA LEU A 84 4.21 16.11 -12.17
C LEU A 84 3.39 16.05 -13.47
N GLN A 85 2.77 17.16 -13.89
CA GLN A 85 2.06 17.22 -15.17
C GLN A 85 2.95 16.87 -16.37
N GLU A 86 4.14 17.48 -16.47
CA GLU A 86 5.11 17.18 -17.53
C GLU A 86 5.59 15.73 -17.46
N THR A 87 5.81 15.23 -16.24
CA THR A 87 6.22 13.84 -15.99
C THR A 87 5.15 12.85 -16.50
N LEU A 88 3.88 13.08 -16.18
CA LEU A 88 2.77 12.25 -16.66
C LEU A 88 2.66 12.32 -18.19
N GLN A 89 2.78 13.50 -18.79
CA GLN A 89 2.72 13.66 -20.24
C GLN A 89 3.82 12.87 -20.98
N GLN A 90 5.00 12.76 -20.36
CA GLN A 90 6.15 12.06 -20.93
C GLN A 90 6.12 10.55 -20.65
N TYR A 91 5.72 10.13 -19.45
CA TYR A 91 5.94 8.76 -18.97
C TYR A 91 4.67 7.94 -18.73
N ASP A 92 3.48 8.54 -18.64
CA ASP A 92 2.24 7.76 -18.52
C ASP A 92 1.96 7.03 -19.83
N ILE A 93 1.84 5.70 -19.77
CA ILE A 93 1.58 4.85 -20.95
C ILE A 93 0.28 5.20 -21.67
N MET A 94 -0.66 5.85 -20.98
CA MET A 94 -1.93 6.32 -21.56
C MET A 94 -1.78 7.63 -22.36
N LEU A 95 -0.71 8.39 -22.13
CA LEU A 95 -0.51 9.72 -22.73
C LEU A 95 0.70 9.76 -23.68
N THR A 96 1.76 9.02 -23.36
CA THR A 96 3.03 9.09 -24.07
C THR A 96 2.92 8.50 -25.48
N LYS A 97 3.56 9.18 -26.43
CA LYS A 97 3.73 8.72 -27.81
C LYS A 97 5.15 8.19 -28.07
N ASP A 98 6.02 8.24 -27.05
CA ASP A 98 7.39 7.78 -27.15
C ASP A 98 7.45 6.25 -27.05
N GLU A 99 7.82 5.60 -28.15
CA GLU A 99 7.94 4.14 -28.20
C GLU A 99 9.08 3.60 -27.33
N ALA A 100 10.10 4.40 -27.03
CA ALA A 100 11.15 4.00 -26.10
C ALA A 100 10.60 3.88 -24.67
N VAL A 101 9.71 4.80 -24.25
CA VAL A 101 9.03 4.74 -22.95
C VAL A 101 8.12 3.51 -22.88
N LYS A 102 7.33 3.24 -23.93
CA LYS A 102 6.51 2.04 -23.99
C LYS A 102 7.35 0.76 -23.97
N GLN A 103 8.49 0.75 -24.66
CA GLN A 103 9.43 -0.38 -24.63
C GLN A 103 10.06 -0.58 -23.24
N MET A 104 10.30 0.50 -22.49
CA MET A 104 10.78 0.43 -21.11
C MET A 104 9.75 -0.27 -20.19
N PHE A 105 8.47 0.09 -20.28
CA PHE A 105 7.42 -0.54 -19.48
C PHE A 105 7.10 -1.98 -19.89
N ARG A 106 7.46 -2.38 -21.13
CA ARG A 106 7.41 -3.80 -21.53
C ARG A 106 8.48 -4.66 -20.86
N ALA A 107 9.41 -4.14 -20.06
CA ALA A 107 10.36 -4.95 -19.31
C ALA A 107 9.65 -6.06 -18.52
N GLY A 108 10.04 -7.31 -18.78
CA GLY A 108 9.41 -8.49 -18.18
C GLY A 108 10.45 -9.44 -17.57
N PRO A 109 10.04 -10.28 -16.61
CA PRO A 109 10.91 -11.30 -16.05
C PRO A 109 11.23 -12.34 -17.11
N ALA A 110 12.48 -12.80 -17.16
CA ALA A 110 12.86 -13.85 -18.10
C ALA A 110 12.52 -15.26 -17.63
N GLY A 111 12.20 -15.44 -16.34
CA GLY A 111 11.90 -16.75 -15.76
C GLY A 111 13.08 -17.72 -15.74
N ILE A 112 14.30 -17.24 -16.02
CA ILE A 112 15.52 -18.03 -16.05
C ILE A 112 16.50 -17.56 -14.99
N ARG A 113 17.34 -18.48 -14.51
CA ARG A 113 18.43 -18.14 -13.59
C ARG A 113 19.55 -17.42 -14.35
N THR A 114 19.93 -16.25 -13.86
CA THR A 114 21.10 -15.50 -14.36
C THR A 114 22.17 -15.42 -13.28
N THR A 115 23.44 -15.42 -13.70
CA THR A 115 24.61 -15.24 -12.81
C THR A 115 25.42 -13.98 -13.15
N GLN A 116 25.06 -13.31 -14.25
CA GLN A 116 25.69 -12.08 -14.72
C GLN A 116 24.68 -10.93 -14.61
N ALA A 117 25.09 -9.82 -14.03
CA ALA A 117 24.25 -8.63 -13.93
C ALA A 117 23.93 -8.05 -15.32
N PHE A 118 22.71 -7.53 -15.50
CA PHE A 118 22.24 -6.89 -16.74
C PHE A 118 22.29 -7.80 -17.98
N SER A 119 22.33 -9.12 -17.81
CA SER A 119 22.45 -10.07 -18.92
C SER A 119 21.14 -10.41 -19.61
N GLN A 120 20.07 -9.63 -19.39
CA GLN A 120 18.73 -9.98 -19.84
C GLN A 120 17.94 -8.77 -20.31
N ASP A 121 17.21 -8.97 -21.40
CA ASP A 121 16.43 -7.95 -22.10
C ASP A 121 15.00 -8.41 -22.42
N THR A 122 14.48 -9.42 -21.71
CA THR A 122 13.10 -9.91 -21.90
C THR A 122 12.09 -8.79 -21.85
N ARG A 123 11.16 -8.81 -22.80
CA ARG A 123 10.03 -7.91 -22.87
C ARG A 123 8.73 -8.69 -23.03
N TRP A 124 7.67 -8.19 -22.43
CA TRP A 124 6.30 -8.54 -22.78
C TRP A 124 6.00 -8.11 -24.21
N GLU A 125 5.11 -8.83 -24.89
CA GLU A 125 4.68 -8.46 -26.25
C GLU A 125 3.89 -7.14 -26.22
N THR A 126 3.01 -6.99 -25.24
CA THR A 126 2.11 -5.85 -25.05
C THR A 126 2.23 -5.22 -23.66
N LEU A 127 1.75 -3.98 -23.54
CA LEU A 127 1.52 -3.32 -22.25
C LEU A 127 0.17 -3.75 -21.66
N ASP A 128 -0.03 -3.45 -20.38
CA ASP A 128 -1.34 -3.55 -19.73
C ASP A 128 -1.97 -2.14 -19.60
N ASP A 129 -2.68 -1.72 -20.64
CA ASP A 129 -3.40 -0.45 -20.73
C ASP A 129 -4.91 -0.61 -20.41
N ASP A 130 -5.34 -1.79 -19.96
CA ASP A 130 -6.71 -2.05 -19.55
C ASP A 130 -7.00 -1.44 -18.17
N ARG A 131 -7.63 -0.26 -18.17
CA ARG A 131 -8.04 0.46 -16.96
C ARG A 131 -9.35 -0.04 -16.35
N GLN A 132 -9.95 -1.10 -16.88
CA GLN A 132 -11.15 -1.71 -16.31
C GLN A 132 -10.81 -2.98 -15.53
N GLU A 133 -10.17 -3.96 -16.19
CA GLU A 133 -9.90 -5.28 -15.58
C GLU A 133 -8.41 -5.58 -15.37
N GLY A 134 -7.52 -4.71 -15.85
CA GLY A 134 -6.07 -4.83 -15.74
C GLY A 134 -5.51 -4.61 -14.34
N CYS A 135 -4.18 -4.56 -14.26
CA CYS A 135 -3.43 -4.45 -13.00
C CYS A 135 -3.61 -3.10 -12.32
N ILE A 136 -3.68 -2.02 -13.10
CA ILE A 136 -3.98 -0.66 -12.64
C ILE A 136 -5.31 -0.25 -13.28
N ARG A 137 -6.29 0.08 -12.44
CA ARG A 137 -7.66 0.41 -12.85
C ARG A 137 -7.94 1.90 -12.72
N SER A 138 -8.93 2.38 -13.47
CA SER A 138 -9.50 3.71 -13.31
C SER A 138 -10.27 3.81 -11.99
N ARG A 139 -10.61 5.03 -11.58
CA ARG A 139 -11.44 5.26 -10.38
C ARG A 139 -12.79 4.53 -10.45
N GLU A 140 -13.43 4.52 -11.61
CA GLU A 140 -14.74 3.88 -11.80
C GLU A 140 -14.68 2.37 -11.54
N HIS A 141 -13.58 1.73 -11.96
CA HIS A 141 -13.38 0.29 -11.85
C HIS A 141 -12.44 -0.12 -10.71
N ALA A 142 -12.16 0.79 -9.78
CA ALA A 142 -11.28 0.54 -8.65
C ALA A 142 -11.77 -0.63 -7.78
N PHE A 143 -10.84 -1.36 -7.15
CA PHE A 143 -11.15 -2.47 -6.25
C PHE A 143 -11.95 -2.02 -5.02
N SER A 144 -11.70 -0.79 -4.56
CA SER A 144 -12.48 -0.07 -3.55
C SER A 144 -12.45 1.42 -3.88
N GLN A 145 -13.50 2.14 -3.47
CA GLN A 145 -13.56 3.60 -3.58
C GLN A 145 -12.82 4.31 -2.43
N ASP A 146 -12.33 3.55 -1.45
CA ASP A 146 -11.44 4.01 -0.39
C ASP A 146 -10.09 3.28 -0.43
N GLY A 147 -9.12 3.82 0.31
CA GLY A 147 -7.73 3.39 0.31
C GLY A 147 -7.44 2.19 1.21
N GLY A 148 -8.43 1.72 1.96
CA GLY A 148 -8.30 0.53 2.79
C GLY A 148 -7.51 0.71 4.08
N LEU A 149 -7.30 1.94 4.55
CA LEU A 149 -6.72 2.26 5.86
C LEU A 149 -7.73 3.06 6.68
N ALA A 150 -7.80 2.80 7.98
CA ALA A 150 -8.60 3.59 8.90
C ALA A 150 -7.78 3.91 10.15
N VAL A 151 -8.02 5.11 10.70
CA VAL A 151 -7.49 5.51 12.00
C VAL A 151 -8.61 5.43 13.02
N LEU A 152 -8.39 4.65 14.08
CA LEU A 152 -9.34 4.47 15.17
C LEU A 152 -8.90 5.28 16.38
N TYR A 153 -9.88 5.85 17.09
CA TYR A 153 -9.67 6.62 18.31
C TYR A 153 -10.56 6.10 19.44
N GLY A 154 -10.12 6.30 20.66
CA GLY A 154 -10.88 5.98 21.86
C GLY A 154 -9.99 6.00 23.10
N ASN A 155 -10.55 5.64 24.24
CA ASN A 155 -9.82 5.59 25.52
C ASN A 155 -8.65 4.59 25.56
N LEU A 156 -8.58 3.64 24.61
CA LEU A 156 -7.44 2.72 24.45
C LEU A 156 -6.37 3.24 23.47
N ALA A 157 -6.71 4.22 22.63
CA ALA A 157 -5.86 4.77 21.59
C ALA A 157 -6.15 6.27 21.46
N GLU A 158 -5.76 7.03 22.48
CA GLU A 158 -6.03 8.48 22.55
C GLU A 158 -5.34 9.24 21.41
N ASP A 159 -4.10 8.86 21.09
CA ASP A 159 -3.32 9.39 19.97
C ASP A 159 -3.61 8.67 18.63
N GLY A 160 -4.57 7.74 18.63
CA GLY A 160 -5.00 6.97 17.47
C GLY A 160 -4.22 5.67 17.24
N CYS A 161 -4.87 4.73 16.54
CA CYS A 161 -4.24 3.51 16.03
C CYS A 161 -4.69 3.22 14.60
N ILE A 162 -3.93 2.40 13.88
CA ILE A 162 -4.14 2.15 12.44
C ILE A 162 -4.64 0.74 12.23
N VAL A 163 -5.64 0.59 11.37
CA VAL A 163 -6.11 -0.70 10.88
C VAL A 163 -6.20 -0.68 9.35
N LYS A 164 -5.84 -1.80 8.73
CA LYS A 164 -6.03 -2.00 7.28
C LYS A 164 -7.39 -2.66 7.04
N THR A 165 -8.34 -1.89 6.52
CA THR A 165 -9.70 -2.35 6.24
C THR A 165 -9.83 -3.11 4.91
N ALA A 166 -8.92 -2.91 3.96
CA ALA A 166 -9.00 -3.55 2.63
C ALA A 166 -8.97 -5.10 2.64
N GLY A 167 -8.54 -5.72 3.74
CA GLY A 167 -8.47 -7.18 3.89
C GLY A 167 -9.51 -7.78 4.83
N VAL A 168 -10.43 -6.98 5.37
CA VAL A 168 -11.38 -7.39 6.41
C VAL A 168 -12.81 -7.32 5.87
N GLU A 169 -13.61 -8.35 6.15
CA GLU A 169 -15.03 -8.36 5.78
C GLU A 169 -15.80 -7.29 6.56
N LYS A 170 -16.83 -6.68 5.94
CA LYS A 170 -17.57 -5.56 6.54
C LYS A 170 -18.22 -5.93 7.87
N GLU A 171 -18.66 -7.17 7.98
CA GLU A 171 -19.26 -7.77 9.17
C GLU A 171 -18.25 -7.83 10.32
N SER A 172 -16.95 -7.92 10.00
CA SER A 172 -15.85 -7.93 10.97
C SER A 172 -15.33 -6.54 11.33
N HIS A 173 -15.86 -5.47 10.73
CA HIS A 173 -15.49 -4.09 11.10
C HIS A 173 -15.89 -3.73 12.54
N THR A 174 -16.90 -4.41 13.08
CA THR A 174 -17.31 -4.24 14.47
C THR A 174 -17.19 -5.58 15.18
N PHE A 175 -16.30 -5.64 16.17
CA PHE A 175 -16.07 -6.82 16.98
C PHE A 175 -15.98 -6.45 18.45
N ARG A 176 -16.58 -7.27 19.32
CA ARG A 176 -16.54 -7.08 20.78
C ARG A 176 -16.43 -8.43 21.47
N GLY A 177 -15.49 -8.51 22.40
CA GLY A 177 -15.20 -9.73 23.14
C GLY A 177 -14.50 -9.46 24.47
N PRO A 178 -14.37 -10.48 25.34
CA PRO A 178 -13.51 -10.39 26.51
C PRO A 178 -12.03 -10.25 26.10
N ALA A 179 -11.29 -9.42 26.81
CA ALA A 179 -9.87 -9.19 26.53
C ALA A 179 -9.00 -10.34 27.06
N LYS A 180 -8.10 -10.84 26.22
CA LYS A 180 -6.99 -11.73 26.58
C LYS A 180 -5.69 -10.94 26.46
N VAL A 181 -5.15 -10.52 27.59
CA VAL A 181 -4.00 -9.62 27.65
C VAL A 181 -2.70 -10.41 27.80
N TYR A 182 -1.71 -10.08 26.98
CA TYR A 182 -0.38 -10.67 26.95
C TYR A 182 0.69 -9.59 26.97
N GLU A 183 1.84 -9.91 27.56
CA GLU A 183 2.92 -8.96 27.82
C GLU A 183 4.04 -8.98 26.77
N SER A 184 3.96 -9.93 25.85
CA SER A 184 4.90 -10.12 24.74
C SER A 184 4.25 -10.92 23.61
N GLN A 185 4.85 -10.87 22.43
CA GLN A 185 4.52 -11.74 21.30
C GLN A 185 4.61 -13.22 21.70
N ASP A 186 5.67 -13.61 22.40
CA ASP A 186 5.92 -15.02 22.78
C ASP A 186 4.84 -15.57 23.73
N ASP A 187 4.38 -14.74 24.67
CA ASP A 187 3.28 -15.09 25.57
C ASP A 187 1.96 -15.27 24.80
N ALA A 188 1.68 -14.37 23.85
CA ALA A 188 0.49 -14.43 23.02
C ALA A 188 0.50 -15.68 22.12
N VAL A 189 1.62 -15.95 21.44
CA VAL A 189 1.80 -17.15 20.61
C VAL A 189 1.63 -18.42 21.45
N SER A 190 2.27 -18.49 22.62
CA SER A 190 2.14 -19.65 23.51
C SER A 190 0.71 -19.88 23.97
N ALA A 191 -0.05 -18.80 24.20
CA ALA A 191 -1.45 -18.89 24.60
C ALA A 191 -2.38 -19.28 23.45
N ILE A 192 -2.13 -18.78 22.24
CA ILE A 192 -2.88 -19.15 21.03
C ILE A 192 -2.65 -20.63 20.71
N LEU A 193 -1.39 -21.07 20.60
CA LEU A 193 -1.04 -22.46 20.32
C LEU A 193 -1.48 -23.41 21.45
N GLY A 194 -1.52 -22.92 22.68
CA GLY A 194 -2.03 -23.65 23.85
C GLY A 194 -3.55 -23.66 24.00
N GLY A 195 -4.31 -23.09 23.06
CA GLY A 195 -5.78 -23.08 23.08
C GLY A 195 -6.42 -22.21 24.17
N LYS A 196 -5.68 -21.24 24.73
CA LYS A 196 -6.18 -20.30 25.75
C LYS A 196 -6.99 -19.14 25.15
N VAL A 197 -6.81 -18.89 23.84
CA VAL A 197 -7.58 -17.95 23.02
C VAL A 197 -8.64 -18.75 22.27
N VAL A 198 -9.90 -18.31 22.36
CA VAL A 198 -11.04 -18.96 21.71
C VAL A 198 -11.82 -17.96 20.86
N ALA A 199 -12.68 -18.47 19.97
CA ALA A 199 -13.54 -17.62 19.15
C ALA A 199 -14.37 -16.66 20.01
N GLY A 200 -14.33 -15.37 19.67
CA GLY A 200 -14.99 -14.31 20.42
C GLY A 200 -14.08 -13.54 21.37
N ASP A 201 -12.83 -13.99 21.63
CA ASP A 201 -11.85 -13.24 22.42
C ASP A 201 -11.26 -12.05 21.63
N VAL A 202 -10.88 -10.98 22.35
CA VAL A 202 -10.04 -9.88 21.84
C VAL A 202 -8.64 -10.06 22.40
N VAL A 203 -7.67 -10.41 21.55
CA VAL A 203 -6.26 -10.54 21.96
C VAL A 203 -5.63 -9.15 22.02
N VAL A 204 -5.02 -8.82 23.16
CA VAL A 204 -4.31 -7.55 23.40
C VAL A 204 -2.88 -7.87 23.79
N ILE A 205 -1.92 -7.50 22.94
CA ILE A 205 -0.49 -7.67 23.20
C ILE A 205 0.07 -6.29 23.53
N ARG A 206 0.61 -6.12 24.74
CA ARG A 206 1.21 -4.86 25.18
C ARG A 206 2.73 -4.99 25.30
N TYR A 207 3.37 -3.84 25.51
CA TYR A 207 4.83 -3.71 25.56
C TYR A 207 5.57 -4.06 24.26
N GLU A 208 4.91 -4.08 23.10
CA GLU A 208 5.56 -4.31 21.79
C GLU A 208 5.78 -3.03 20.98
N GLY A 209 5.59 -1.87 21.60
CA GLY A 209 5.83 -0.56 20.97
C GLY A 209 7.33 -0.19 20.89
N PRO A 210 7.67 1.00 20.35
CA PRO A 210 9.06 1.41 20.09
C PRO A 210 10.01 1.32 21.29
N LYS A 211 9.51 1.53 22.50
CA LYS A 211 10.29 1.46 23.75
C LYS A 211 10.08 0.16 24.53
N GLY A 212 8.92 -0.48 24.37
CA GLY A 212 8.58 -1.69 25.11
C GLY A 212 9.30 -2.93 24.57
N GLY A 213 9.15 -3.17 23.25
CA GLY A 213 9.68 -4.35 22.56
C GLY A 213 11.16 -4.25 22.22
N PRO A 214 11.79 -3.11 22.55
CA PRO A 214 12.41 -2.14 21.63
C PRO A 214 12.17 -2.25 20.11
N GLY A 215 12.07 -1.10 19.45
CA GLY A 215 12.12 -1.00 17.99
C GLY A 215 10.81 -1.27 17.26
N MET A 216 9.73 -1.63 17.97
CA MET A 216 8.41 -1.92 17.39
C MET A 216 8.49 -2.98 16.29
N GLN A 217 8.88 -4.20 16.67
CA GLN A 217 9.13 -5.29 15.74
C GLN A 217 7.85 -5.69 14.99
N GLU A 218 7.99 -6.11 13.73
CA GLU A 218 6.89 -6.71 12.98
C GLU A 218 6.55 -8.09 13.57
N MET A 219 5.39 -8.18 14.22
CA MET A 219 4.89 -9.44 14.75
C MET A 219 4.15 -10.22 13.64
N LEU A 220 4.75 -11.32 13.17
CA LEU A 220 4.19 -12.17 12.10
C LEU A 220 3.52 -13.47 12.61
N TYR A 221 3.75 -13.81 13.88
CA TYR A 221 3.41 -15.12 14.45
C TYR A 221 2.07 -15.19 15.21
N PRO A 222 1.64 -14.16 15.97
CA PRO A 222 0.30 -14.15 16.58
C PRO A 222 -0.82 -14.18 15.53
#